data_AF-D5ACQ4-F1
#
_entry.id   AF-D5ACQ4-F1
#
_cell.length_a   1.000
_cell.length_b   1.000
_cell.length_c   1.000
_cell.angle_alpha   90.00
_cell.angle_beta   90.00
_cell.angle_gamma   90.00
#
_symmetry.space_group_name_H-M   'P 1'
#
loop_
_entity.id
_entity.type
_entity.pdbx_description
1 polymer ?
#
loop_
_entity_poly.entity_id
_entity_poly.type
_entity_poly.pdbx_seq_one_letter_code
_entity_poly.pdbx_strand_id
1 'polypeptide(L)'
;MKVCITKPGITSILHFDCRLQGYGNDAVINLVSYHQSTQSLHPSKYRGPPFRTLDYALQDAFKEFLEVRGINVELGNFLIRHLHNKEQQQYVKWLHSLAFIIKKGLESS
;
A
#
# COMPACT_ATOMS: atom_id res chain seq x y z
N MET A 1 2.50 0.83 0.10
CA MET A 1 1.28 0.96 -0.73
C MET A 1 1.15 -0.28 -1.58
N LYS A 2 0.02 -0.96 -1.52
CA LYS A 2 -0.25 -2.11 -2.37
C LYS A 2 -1.17 -1.67 -3.51
N VAL A 3 -0.75 -1.89 -4.75
CA VAL A 3 -1.56 -1.60 -5.94
C VAL A 3 -1.96 -2.93 -6.57
N CYS A 4 -3.26 -3.13 -6.78
CA CYS A 4 -3.79 -4.31 -7.44
C CYS A 4 -4.50 -3.88 -8.72
N ILE A 5 -4.07 -4.43 -9.86
CA ILE A 5 -4.65 -4.12 -11.17
C ILE A 5 -5.32 -5.38 -11.72
N THR A 6 -6.59 -5.25 -12.08
CA THR A 6 -7.40 -6.27 -12.74
C THR A 6 -7.86 -5.77 -14.11
N LYS A 7 -8.22 -6.69 -15.00
CA LYS A 7 -8.86 -6.37 -16.28
C LYS A 7 -10.32 -6.82 -16.25
N PRO A 8 -11.24 -6.09 -16.90
CA PRO A 8 -12.63 -6.53 -17.01
C PRO A 8 -12.73 -7.95 -17.59
N GLY A 9 -13.53 -8.81 -16.96
CA GLY A 9 -13.73 -10.20 -17.39
C GLY A 9 -12.61 -11.17 -16.99
N ILE A 10 -11.55 -10.72 -16.31
CA ILE A 10 -10.45 -11.58 -15.85
C ILE A 10 -10.36 -11.54 -14.32
N THR A 11 -10.24 -12.71 -13.68
CA THR A 11 -10.13 -12.84 -12.21
C THR A 11 -8.71 -12.64 -11.69
N SER A 12 -7.74 -12.64 -12.61
CA SER A 12 -6.32 -12.48 -12.32
C SER A 12 -5.95 -11.04 -11.99
N ILE A 13 -4.93 -10.91 -11.16
CA ILE A 13 -4.50 -9.66 -10.55
C ILE A 13 -2.99 -9.52 -10.75
N LEU A 14 -2.59 -8.36 -11.24
CA LEU A 14 -1.20 -7.92 -11.16
C LEU A 14 -1.05 -7.03 -9.92
N HIS A 15 -0.22 -7.46 -8.99
CA HIS A 15 -0.03 -6.82 -7.70
C HIS A 15 1.37 -6.20 -7.61
N PHE A 16 1.43 -4.94 -7.21
CA PHE A 16 2.64 -4.17 -7.01
C PHE A 16 2.76 -3.79 -5.53
N ASP A 17 3.90 -4.10 -4.94
CA ASP A 17 4.27 -3.60 -3.62
C ASP A 17 5.16 -2.36 -3.79
N CYS A 18 4.56 -1.18 -3.59
CA CYS A 18 5.19 0.11 -3.76
C CYS A 18 5.50 0.74 -2.40
N ARG A 19 6.67 1.36 -2.24
CA ARG A 19 7.04 2.15 -1.06
C ARG A 19 7.10 3.62 -1.42
N LEU A 20 6.46 4.46 -0.60
CA LEU A 20 6.58 5.91 -0.68
C LEU A 20 7.86 6.33 0.06
N GLN A 21 8.69 7.17 -0.57
CA GLN A 21 10.00 7.55 -0.02
C GLN A 21 10.01 8.94 0.63
N GLY A 22 8.92 9.71 0.50
CA GLY A 22 8.81 11.06 1.03
C GLY A 22 8.03 11.98 0.08
N TYR A 23 7.89 13.25 0.46
CA TYR A 23 7.26 14.24 -0.40
C TYR A 23 8.11 14.54 -1.63
N GLY A 24 7.46 14.65 -2.78
CA GLY A 24 8.12 14.98 -4.05
C GLY A 24 8.93 13.84 -4.68
N ASN A 25 8.96 12.66 -4.05
CA ASN A 25 9.67 11.49 -4.56
C ASN A 25 8.71 10.49 -5.19
N ASP A 26 9.18 9.82 -6.24
CA ASP A 26 8.46 8.71 -6.85
C ASP A 26 8.28 7.53 -5.90
N ALA A 27 7.21 6.77 -6.13
CA ALA A 27 7.00 5.51 -5.46
C ALA A 27 7.98 4.46 -6.00
N VAL A 28 8.70 3.78 -5.11
CA VAL A 28 9.64 2.72 -5.48
C VAL A 28 8.91 1.37 -5.47
N ILE A 29 9.02 0.61 -6.56
CA ILE A 29 8.47 -0.75 -6.64
C ILE A 29 9.46 -1.72 -5.99
N ASN A 30 9.00 -2.49 -4.99
CA ASN A 30 9.82 -3.53 -4.34
C ASN A 30 9.59 -4.91 -4.95
N LEU A 31 8.35 -5.18 -5.35
CA LEU A 31 7.92 -6.50 -5.81
C LEU A 31 6.74 -6.35 -6.80
N VAL A 32 6.75 -7.19 -7.82
CA VAL A 32 5.62 -7.38 -8.74
C VAL A 32 5.24 -8.85 -8.72
N SER A 33 3.98 -9.13 -8.40
CA SER A 33 3.46 -10.49 -8.29
C SER A 33 2.20 -10.67 -9.11
N TYR A 34 2.07 -11.83 -9.76
CA TYR A 34 0.87 -12.20 -10.49
C TYR A 34 0.07 -13.23 -9.69
N HIS A 35 -1.24 -12.99 -9.56
CA HIS A 35 -2.16 -13.89 -8.89
C HIS A 35 -3.29 -14.27 -9.84
N GLN A 36 -3.56 -15.56 -10.00
CA GLN A 36 -4.60 -16.05 -10.90
C GLN A 36 -6.02 -15.71 -10.42
N SER A 37 -6.22 -15.48 -9.12
CA SER A 37 -7.49 -15.09 -8.50
C SER A 37 -7.28 -14.34 -7.17
N THR A 38 -8.25 -13.49 -6.80
CA THR A 38 -8.33 -12.75 -5.51
C THR A 38 -8.27 -13.66 -4.29
N GLN A 39 -8.77 -14.90 -4.39
CA GLN A 39 -8.78 -15.88 -3.29
C GLN A 39 -7.41 -16.54 -3.05
N SER A 40 -6.40 -16.21 -3.85
CA SER A 40 -5.18 -17.02 -3.94
C SER A 40 -3.89 -16.34 -3.47
N LEU A 41 -3.99 -15.45 -2.49
CA LEU A 41 -2.87 -14.84 -1.78
C LEU A 41 -2.14 -15.82 -0.83
N HIS A 42 -2.10 -17.11 -1.18
CA HIS A 42 -1.46 -18.15 -0.37
C HIS A 42 0.06 -17.99 -0.44
N PRO A 43 0.79 -18.08 0.69
CA PRO A 43 2.23 -17.85 0.74
C PRO A 43 3.07 -18.83 -0.09
N SER A 44 2.50 -19.97 -0.50
CA SER A 44 3.19 -20.97 -1.35
C SER A 44 3.23 -20.61 -2.84
N LYS A 45 2.53 -19.56 -3.29
CA LYS A 45 2.55 -19.17 -4.71
C LYS A 45 3.75 -18.30 -5.03
N TYR A 46 4.25 -18.44 -6.27
CA TYR A 46 5.34 -17.63 -6.78
C TYR A 46 5.01 -16.13 -6.67
N ARG A 47 5.84 -15.38 -5.97
CA ARG A 47 5.63 -13.94 -5.72
C ARG A 47 6.36 -13.03 -6.69
N GLY A 48 7.10 -13.59 -7.64
CA GLY A 48 8.05 -12.83 -8.45
C GLY A 48 9.43 -12.74 -7.80
N PRO A 49 10.47 -12.42 -8.59
CA PRO A 49 11.79 -12.15 -8.06
C PRO A 49 11.80 -10.75 -7.39
N PRO A 50 12.84 -10.41 -6.61
CA PRO A 50 13.02 -9.04 -6.14
C PRO A 50 13.04 -8.06 -7.33
N PHE A 51 12.30 -6.96 -7.26
CA PHE A 51 12.16 -6.05 -8.41
C PHE A 51 13.51 -5.53 -8.96
N ARG A 52 14.46 -5.27 -8.05
CA ARG A 52 15.82 -4.83 -8.39
C ARG A 52 16.63 -5.79 -9.26
N THR A 53 16.25 -7.08 -9.33
CA THR A 53 16.95 -8.07 -10.16
C THR A 53 16.32 -8.22 -11.54
N LEU A 54 15.23 -7.51 -11.83
CA LEU A 54 14.65 -7.47 -13.17
C LEU A 54 15.54 -6.65 -14.10
N ASP A 55 15.45 -6.91 -15.40
CA ASP A 55 16.09 -6.09 -16.42
C ASP A 55 15.64 -4.61 -16.32
N TYR A 56 16.55 -3.68 -16.59
CA TYR A 56 16.29 -2.24 -16.44
C TYR A 56 15.15 -1.75 -17.34
N ALA A 57 15.07 -2.23 -18.58
CA ALA A 57 13.99 -1.84 -19.49
C ALA A 57 12.63 -2.33 -18.98
N LEU A 58 12.60 -3.53 -18.37
CA LEU A 58 11.39 -4.06 -17.74
C LEU A 58 11.00 -3.26 -16.48
N GLN A 59 11.99 -2.84 -15.68
CA GLN A 59 11.73 -1.98 -14.52
C GLN A 59 11.10 -0.65 -14.93
N ASP A 60 11.63 -0.01 -15.98
CA ASP A 60 11.12 1.27 -16.46
C ASP A 60 9.73 1.13 -17.09
N ALA A 61 9.48 0.07 -17.86
CA ALA A 61 8.15 -0.22 -18.40
C ALA A 61 7.10 -0.40 -17.29
N PHE A 62 7.46 -1.01 -16.16
CA PHE A 62 6.54 -1.12 -15.01
C PHE A 62 6.28 0.23 -14.33
N LYS A 63 7.27 1.12 -14.25
CA LYS A 63 7.06 2.47 -13.69
C LYS A 63 6.12 3.27 -14.59
N GLU A 64 6.39 3.31 -15.90
CA GLU A 64 5.54 3.99 -16.88
C GLU A 64 4.10 3.44 -16.86
N PHE A 65 3.95 2.11 -16.77
CA PHE A 65 2.64 1.46 -16.69
C PHE A 65 1.80 1.92 -15.48
N LEU A 66 2.45 2.20 -14.33
CA LEU A 66 1.80 2.72 -13.13
C LEU A 66 1.54 4.23 -13.25
N GLU A 67 2.48 5.01 -13.78
CA GLU A 67 2.33 6.44 -13.99
C GLU A 67 1.13 6.79 -14.88
N VAL A 68 0.99 6.10 -16.02
CA VAL A 68 -0.15 6.30 -16.95
C VAL A 68 -1.50 5.95 -16.30
N ARG A 69 -1.50 5.16 -15.22
CA ARG A 69 -2.70 4.85 -14.42
C ARG A 69 -2.93 5.83 -13.25
N GLY A 70 -2.16 6.91 -13.20
CA GLY A 70 -2.25 7.93 -12.14
C GLY A 70 -1.57 7.53 -10.84
N ILE A 71 -0.75 6.48 -10.84
CA ILE A 71 0.04 6.07 -9.69
C ILE A 71 1.40 6.76 -9.82
N ASN A 72 1.43 8.04 -9.44
CA ASN A 72 2.55 8.96 -9.63
C ASN A 72 2.89 9.70 -8.32
N VAL A 73 3.83 10.66 -8.40
CA VAL A 73 4.25 11.51 -7.27
C VAL A 73 3.07 12.24 -6.62
N GLU A 74 2.10 12.72 -7.40
CA GLU A 74 0.95 13.46 -6.88
C GLU A 74 0.08 12.58 -5.97
N LEU A 75 -0.23 11.36 -6.41
CA LEU A 75 -0.92 10.37 -5.58
C LEU A 75 -0.09 10.03 -4.34
N GLY A 76 1.22 9.88 -4.49
CA GLY A 76 2.14 9.66 -3.38
C GLY A 76 2.05 10.76 -2.31
N ASN A 77 2.12 12.02 -2.73
CA ASN A 77 2.01 13.19 -1.85
C ASN A 77 0.63 13.29 -1.19
N PHE A 78 -0.45 12.97 -1.92
CA PHE A 78 -1.79 12.90 -1.35
C PHE A 78 -1.87 11.83 -0.25
N LEU A 79 -1.36 10.63 -0.52
CA LEU A 79 -1.40 9.52 0.43
C LEU A 79 -0.59 9.84 1.69
N ILE A 80 0.60 10.43 1.58
CA ILE A 80 1.41 10.83 2.75
C ILE A 80 0.65 11.83 3.62
N ARG A 81 0.09 12.89 3.03
CA ARG A 81 -0.74 13.87 3.77
C ARG A 81 -1.94 13.21 4.45
N HIS A 82 -2.66 12.37 3.71
CA HIS A 82 -3.84 11.69 4.20
C HIS A 82 -3.50 10.75 5.36
N LEU A 83 -2.40 10.00 5.25
CA LEU A 83 -1.91 9.09 6.29
C LEU A 83 -1.58 9.84 7.57
N HIS A 84 -0.85 10.96 7.48
CA HIS A 84 -0.50 11.76 8.65
C HIS A 84 -1.73 12.30 9.39
N ASN A 85 -2.69 12.87 8.65
CA ASN A 85 -3.94 13.35 9.24
C ASN A 85 -4.75 12.20 9.89
N LYS A 86 -4.86 11.06 9.20
CA LYS A 86 -5.57 9.89 9.72
C LYS A 86 -4.90 9.34 10.98
N GLU A 87 -3.58 9.26 10.99
CA GLU A 87 -2.79 8.83 12.16
C GLU A 87 -3.08 9.71 13.38
N GLN A 88 -3.00 11.03 13.22
CA GLN A 88 -3.29 11.98 14.30
C GLN A 88 -4.72 11.83 14.83
N GLN A 89 -5.70 11.69 13.94
CA GLN A 89 -7.10 11.49 14.35
C GLN A 89 -7.30 10.18 15.10
N GLN A 90 -6.67 9.08 14.66
CA GLN A 90 -6.76 7.79 15.34
C GLN A 90 -6.04 7.81 16.69
N TYR A 91 -4.91 8.51 16.80
CA TYR A 91 -4.19 8.70 18.05
C TYR A 91 -5.06 9.41 19.10
N VAL A 92 -5.70 10.53 18.73
CA VAL A 92 -6.61 11.25 19.63
C VAL A 92 -7.80 10.37 20.05
N LYS A 93 -8.41 9.63 19.11
CA LYS A 93 -9.50 8.69 19.42
C LYS A 93 -9.05 7.60 20.40
N TRP A 94 -7.85 7.07 20.20
CA TRP A 94 -7.28 6.06 21.08
C TRP A 94 -7.05 6.60 22.50
N LEU A 95 -6.51 7.82 22.63
CA LEU A 95 -6.35 8.48 23.93
C LEU A 95 -7.68 8.70 24.67
N HIS A 96 -8.73 9.11 23.96
CA HIS A 96 -10.06 9.24 24.55
C HIS A 96 -10.61 7.90 25.05
N SER A 97 -10.42 6.83 24.27
CA SER A 97 -10.81 5.48 24.67
C SER A 97 -10.08 5.02 25.94
N LEU A 98 -8.76 5.26 26.02
CA LEU A 98 -7.98 4.95 27.22
C LEU A 98 -8.45 5.74 28.43
N ALA A 99 -8.69 7.04 28.29
CA ALA A 99 -9.18 7.88 29.38
C ALA A 99 -10.54 7.38 29.90
N PHE A 100 -11.42 6.94 29.01
CA PHE A 100 -12.70 6.35 29.38
C PHE A 100 -12.54 5.04 30.15
N ILE A 101 -11.65 4.14 29.69
CA ILE A 101 -11.36 2.87 30.37
C ILE A 101 -10.82 3.13 31.78
N ILE A 102 -9.87 4.06 31.93
CA ILE A 102 -9.28 4.41 33.22
C ILE A 102 -10.34 4.96 34.19
N LYS A 103 -11.19 5.89 33.73
CA LYS A 103 -12.27 6.44 34.55
C LYS A 103 -13.23 5.36 35.03
N LYS A 104 -13.66 4.46 34.14
CA LYS A 104 -14.52 3.34 34.54
C LYS A 104 -13.87 2.42 35.56
N GLY A 105 -12.57 2.11 35.40
CA GLY A 105 -11.83 1.28 36.35
C GLY A 105 -11.79 1.87 37.76
N LEU A 106 -11.62 3.19 37.86
CA LEU A 106 -11.63 3.95 39.12
C LEU A 106 -13.01 3.99 39.79
N GLU A 107 -14.10 4.03 39.02
CA GLU A 107 -15.48 4.03 39.54
C GLU A 107 -15.96 2.64 39.99
N SER A 108 -15.26 1.57 39.57
CA SER A 108 -15.56 0.18 39.90
C SER A 108 -14.68 -0.43 41.00
N SER A 109 -13.77 0.36 41.58
CA SER A 109 -12.95 0.00 42.76
C SER A 109 -13.44 0.73 44.00
#